data_AF-A0A562SKK6-F1
#
_entry.id   AF-A0A562SKK6-F1
#
_cell.length_a   1.000
_cell.length_b   1.000
_cell.length_c   1.000
_cell.angle_alpha   90.00
_cell.angle_beta   90.00
_cell.angle_gamma   90.00
#
_symmetry.space_group_name_H-M   'P 1'
#
loop_
_entity.id
_entity.type
_entity.pdbx_description
1 polymer ?
#
loop_
_entity_poly.entity_id
_entity_poly.type
_entity_poly.pdbx_seq_one_letter_code
_entity_poly.pdbx_strand_id
1 'polypeptide(L)'
;MATLIKTKNDTIKHLEDKVRDGQIILSKCHNLRNQNEYEKLLDEHEIWWKSSGNLLKQLFSDDEISKDFLDVGFISFDPNESFQDKVSAFSQSTYSDIEKLKTIIKDVTNDLYSSQTNSQSTNKNKWERSHKIALASLVVAIVVLIFGNNLYDRLTKPSEKQNQVDDTTSTILSIDTTAIVKQLPYLENYPIIDKGLYVKYYYNNLVFGGVNVDSIQINARTASSEPLEITKEKNFFSMDITEEPFIEFEYKGKYYSIDLTGRHYDFKMTLREIAKPTMTLKKYNEL
;
A
#
# COMPACT_ATOMS: atom_id res chain seq x y z
N MET A 1 -25.60 -1.34 -28.56
CA MET A 1 -24.93 -2.08 -27.47
C MET A 1 -23.44 -1.76 -27.38
N ALA A 2 -22.65 -1.89 -28.47
CA ALA A 2 -21.21 -1.59 -28.46
C ALA A 2 -20.86 -0.16 -28.03
N THR A 3 -21.60 0.85 -28.50
CA THR A 3 -21.40 2.26 -28.09
C THR A 3 -21.67 2.47 -26.61
N LEU A 4 -22.73 1.87 -26.06
CA LEU A 4 -23.07 1.96 -24.64
C LEU A 4 -22.01 1.31 -23.74
N ILE A 5 -21.48 0.15 -24.14
CA ILE A 5 -20.40 -0.54 -23.43
C ILE A 5 -19.13 0.31 -23.43
N LYS A 6 -18.78 0.91 -24.58
CA LYS A 6 -17.62 1.80 -24.68
C LYS A 6 -17.77 3.01 -23.76
N THR A 7 -18.92 3.69 -23.78
CA THR A 7 -19.20 4.83 -22.91
C THR A 7 -19.08 4.44 -21.43
N LYS A 8 -19.65 3.31 -21.01
CA LYS A 8 -19.53 2.84 -19.62
C LYS A 8 -18.08 2.54 -19.21
N ASN A 9 -17.29 1.91 -20.08
CA ASN A 9 -15.86 1.64 -19.81
C ASN A 9 -15.05 2.94 -19.70
N ASP A 10 -15.30 3.92 -20.58
CA ASP A 10 -14.63 5.22 -20.54
C ASP A 10 -14.98 5.99 -19.25
N THR A 11 -16.22 5.89 -18.77
CA THR A 11 -16.64 6.50 -17.50
C THR A 11 -16.07 5.77 -16.28
N ILE A 12 -15.97 4.43 -16.29
CA ILE A 12 -15.28 3.67 -15.23
C ILE A 12 -13.83 4.12 -15.10
N LYS A 13 -13.12 4.22 -16.22
CA LYS A 13 -11.73 4.69 -16.24
C LYS A 13 -11.61 6.11 -15.65
N HIS A 14 -12.54 7.00 -15.97
CA HIS A 14 -12.57 8.34 -15.36
C HIS A 14 -12.82 8.30 -13.84
N LEU A 15 -13.64 7.38 -13.35
CA LEU A 15 -13.85 7.20 -11.91
C LEU A 15 -12.61 6.62 -11.21
N GLU A 16 -11.90 5.69 -11.83
CA GLU A 16 -10.61 5.18 -11.33
C GLU A 16 -9.57 6.31 -11.24
N ASP A 17 -9.52 7.18 -12.25
CA ASP A 17 -8.68 8.37 -12.23
C ASP A 17 -9.06 9.30 -11.08
N LYS A 18 -10.37 9.46 -10.79
CA LYS A 18 -10.84 10.24 -9.63
C LYS A 18 -10.48 9.59 -8.30
N VAL A 19 -10.55 8.27 -8.16
CA VAL A 19 -10.09 7.58 -6.94
C VAL A 19 -8.62 7.90 -6.67
N ARG A 20 -7.78 7.88 -7.71
CA ARG A 20 -6.37 8.25 -7.59
C ARG A 20 -6.18 9.73 -7.20
N ASP A 21 -6.96 10.65 -7.79
CA ASP A 21 -6.95 12.07 -7.39
C ASP A 21 -7.30 12.23 -5.89
N GLY A 22 -8.31 11.51 -5.41
CA GLY A 22 -8.71 11.51 -4.00
C GLY A 22 -7.60 10.99 -3.07
N GLN A 23 -6.89 9.93 -3.47
CA GLN A 23 -5.72 9.43 -2.74
C GLN A 23 -4.58 10.45 -2.65
N ILE A 24 -4.38 11.25 -3.70
CA ILE A 24 -3.41 12.36 -3.69
C ILE A 24 -3.84 13.44 -2.68
N ILE A 25 -5.12 13.81 -2.68
CA ILE A 25 -5.67 14.76 -1.69
C ILE A 25 -5.47 14.23 -0.26
N LEU A 26 -5.78 12.96 -0.02
CA LEU A 26 -5.58 12.30 1.27
C LEU A 26 -4.11 12.34 1.72
N SER A 27 -3.18 12.05 0.81
CA SER A 27 -1.74 12.14 1.08
C SER A 27 -1.29 13.57 1.42
N LYS A 28 -1.86 14.59 0.75
CA LYS A 28 -1.60 15.99 1.09
C LYS A 28 -2.14 16.34 2.49
N CYS A 29 -3.30 15.80 2.90
CA CYS A 29 -3.87 16.03 4.23
C CYS A 29 -2.88 15.67 5.35
N HIS A 30 -2.26 14.50 5.23
CA HIS A 30 -1.30 14.00 6.22
C HIS A 30 -0.03 14.83 6.34
N ASN A 31 0.23 15.73 5.38
CA ASN A 31 1.43 16.57 5.32
C ASN A 31 1.14 18.05 5.60
N LEU A 32 -0.10 18.41 5.95
CA LEU A 32 -0.49 19.80 6.20
C LEU A 32 0.26 20.39 7.40
N ARG A 33 0.80 21.60 7.21
CA ARG A 33 1.60 22.28 8.25
C ARG A 33 0.89 23.47 8.88
N ASN A 34 -0.14 24.01 8.22
CA ASN A 34 -0.85 25.19 8.67
C ASN A 34 -2.29 25.27 8.10
N GLN A 35 -3.06 26.20 8.67
CA GLN A 35 -4.47 26.45 8.34
C GLN A 35 -4.70 26.87 6.88
N ASN A 36 -3.82 27.69 6.31
CA ASN A 36 -3.98 28.18 4.92
C ASN A 36 -3.82 27.05 3.90
N GLU A 37 -2.91 26.11 4.15
CA GLU A 37 -2.77 24.91 3.32
C GLU A 37 -4.00 24.01 3.41
N TYR A 38 -4.63 23.93 4.58
CA TYR A 38 -5.84 23.15 4.82
C TYR A 38 -7.05 23.73 4.08
N GLU A 39 -7.27 25.05 4.15
CA GLU A 39 -8.37 25.71 3.43
C GLU A 39 -8.24 25.53 1.92
N LYS A 40 -7.03 25.66 1.38
CA LYS A 40 -6.78 25.37 -0.03
C LYS A 40 -7.09 23.91 -0.39
N LEU A 41 -6.78 22.97 0.50
CA LEU A 41 -7.02 21.55 0.28
C LEU A 41 -8.51 21.19 0.35
N LEU A 42 -9.27 21.88 1.21
CA LEU A 42 -10.73 21.80 1.27
C LEU A 42 -11.36 22.21 -0.07
N ASP A 43 -10.92 23.34 -0.65
CA ASP A 43 -11.38 23.78 -1.97
C ASP A 43 -11.06 22.76 -3.07
N GLU A 44 -9.84 22.21 -3.08
CA GLU A 44 -9.43 21.15 -4.02
C GLU A 44 -10.32 19.90 -3.88
N HIS A 45 -10.66 19.51 -2.65
CA HIS A 45 -11.52 18.37 -2.37
C HIS A 45 -12.98 18.61 -2.77
N GLU A 46 -13.52 19.80 -2.51
CA GLU A 46 -14.88 20.13 -2.93
C GLU A 46 -15.02 20.09 -4.46
N ILE A 47 -14.04 20.63 -5.19
CA ILE A 47 -13.98 20.57 -6.66
C ILE A 47 -13.89 19.11 -7.13
N TRP A 48 -13.01 18.32 -6.51
CA TRP A 48 -12.85 16.90 -6.82
C TRP A 48 -14.16 16.13 -6.63
N TRP A 49 -14.83 16.33 -5.49
CA TRP A 49 -16.07 15.64 -5.17
C TRP A 49 -17.22 16.01 -6.11
N LYS A 50 -17.43 17.31 -6.39
CA LYS A 50 -18.42 17.77 -7.37
C LYS A 50 -18.17 17.16 -8.75
N SER A 51 -16.91 17.09 -9.18
CA SER A 51 -16.54 16.47 -10.45
C SER A 51 -16.87 14.96 -10.48
N SER A 52 -16.62 14.24 -9.38
CA SER A 52 -16.93 12.82 -9.26
C SER A 52 -18.44 12.56 -9.25
N GLY A 53 -19.20 13.36 -8.51
CA GLY A 53 -20.67 13.28 -8.48
C GLY A 53 -21.31 13.47 -9.86
N ASN A 54 -20.79 14.41 -10.67
CA ASN A 54 -21.27 14.61 -12.04
C ASN A 54 -21.02 13.41 -12.95
N LEU A 55 -19.91 12.68 -12.76
CA LEU A 55 -19.63 11.45 -13.52
C LEU A 55 -20.57 10.32 -13.10
N LEU A 56 -20.86 10.20 -11.81
CA LEU A 56 -21.81 9.20 -11.30
C LEU A 56 -23.23 9.43 -11.83
N LYS A 57 -23.68 10.68 -11.92
CA LYS A 57 -24.96 11.05 -12.56
C LYS A 57 -25.05 10.67 -14.04
N GLN A 58 -23.92 10.45 -14.72
CA GLN A 58 -23.92 9.96 -16.10
C GLN A 58 -24.06 8.43 -16.17
N LEU A 59 -23.74 7.71 -15.09
CA LEU A 59 -23.80 6.25 -15.03
C LEU A 59 -25.14 5.74 -14.49
N PHE A 60 -25.73 6.46 -13.55
CA PHE A 60 -26.94 6.08 -12.86
C PHE A 60 -28.07 7.04 -13.22
N SER A 61 -29.30 6.52 -13.26
CA SER A 61 -30.47 7.39 -13.36
C SER A 61 -30.64 8.20 -12.07
N ASP A 62 -31.19 9.42 -12.14
CA ASP A 62 -31.35 10.33 -10.98
C ASP A 62 -32.09 9.68 -9.80
N ASP A 63 -32.89 8.63 -10.06
CA ASP A 63 -33.64 7.88 -9.06
C ASP A 63 -32.83 6.77 -8.35
N GLU A 64 -31.66 6.37 -8.90
CA GLU A 64 -30.80 5.30 -8.36
C GLU A 64 -29.66 5.82 -7.49
N ILE A 65 -29.28 7.09 -7.65
CA ILE A 65 -28.28 7.71 -6.79
C ILE A 65 -28.99 8.09 -5.49
N SER A 66 -28.76 7.31 -4.43
CA SER A 66 -29.25 7.64 -3.09
C SER A 66 -28.96 9.11 -2.78
N LYS A 67 -29.98 9.82 -2.26
CA LYS A 67 -29.84 11.18 -1.70
C LYS A 67 -28.66 11.27 -0.74
N ASP A 68 -28.41 10.19 0.01
CA ASP A 68 -27.31 10.06 0.94
C ASP A 68 -25.95 10.21 0.25
N PHE A 69 -25.82 9.91 -1.04
CA PHE A 69 -24.59 10.06 -1.82
C PHE A 69 -24.34 11.51 -2.25
N LEU A 70 -25.41 12.26 -2.53
CA LEU A 70 -25.33 13.69 -2.87
C LEU A 70 -25.16 14.57 -1.63
N ASP A 71 -25.60 14.10 -0.47
CA ASP A 71 -25.49 14.79 0.81
C ASP A 71 -24.15 14.55 1.54
N VAL A 72 -23.35 13.54 1.14
CA VAL A 72 -21.94 13.45 1.57
C VAL A 72 -21.15 14.50 0.81
N GLY A 73 -20.42 15.36 1.49
CA GLY A 73 -19.56 16.37 0.85
C GLY A 73 -19.39 17.65 1.65
N PHE A 74 -20.23 17.88 2.66
CA PHE A 74 -20.08 19.02 3.55
C PHE A 74 -19.74 18.55 4.95
N ILE A 75 -18.43 18.52 5.25
CA ILE A 75 -18.01 18.41 6.64
C ILE A 75 -18.20 19.80 7.25
N SER A 76 -19.23 19.96 8.06
CA SER A 76 -19.37 21.17 8.89
C SER A 76 -18.45 21.02 10.09
N PHE A 77 -17.38 21.81 10.15
CA PHE A 77 -16.48 21.82 11.30
C PHE A 77 -16.98 22.79 12.37
N ASP A 78 -16.86 22.39 13.64
CA ASP A 78 -17.00 23.35 14.73
C ASP A 78 -15.84 24.35 14.65
N PRO A 79 -16.09 25.67 14.62
CA PRO A 79 -15.01 26.66 14.61
C PRO A 79 -14.04 26.49 15.79
N ASN A 80 -14.49 25.93 16.91
CA ASN A 80 -13.69 25.72 18.12
C ASN A 80 -12.88 24.42 18.13
N GLU A 81 -13.05 23.52 17.15
CA GLU A 81 -12.23 22.31 17.04
C GLU A 81 -10.77 22.66 16.75
N SER A 82 -9.86 21.87 17.33
CA SER A 82 -8.44 22.03 17.08
C SER A 82 -8.11 21.73 15.61
N PHE A 83 -7.07 22.36 15.08
CA PHE A 83 -6.62 22.14 13.71
C PHE A 83 -6.36 20.65 13.41
N GLN A 84 -5.78 19.93 14.37
CA GLN A 84 -5.47 18.50 14.21
C GLN A 84 -6.73 17.63 14.16
N ASP A 85 -7.77 18.01 14.89
CA ASP A 85 -9.06 17.32 14.86
C ASP A 85 -9.77 17.55 13.52
N LYS A 86 -9.72 18.78 13.00
CA LYS A 86 -10.26 19.15 11.67
C LYS A 86 -9.56 18.38 10.53
N VAL A 87 -8.24 18.25 10.59
CA VAL A 87 -7.46 17.46 9.62
C VAL A 87 -7.78 15.97 9.72
N SER A 88 -7.93 15.45 10.94
CA SER A 88 -8.26 14.03 11.18
C SER A 88 -9.66 13.68 10.67
N ALA A 89 -10.66 14.51 10.98
CA ALA A 89 -12.03 14.33 10.51
C ALA A 89 -12.12 14.43 8.98
N PHE A 90 -11.41 15.39 8.38
CA PHE A 90 -11.32 15.52 6.92
C PHE A 90 -10.70 14.28 6.27
N SER A 91 -9.57 13.79 6.80
CA SER A 91 -8.91 12.58 6.31
C SER A 91 -9.82 11.34 6.38
N GLN A 92 -10.54 11.16 7.50
CA GLN A 92 -11.49 10.06 7.66
C GLN A 92 -12.66 10.12 6.67
N SER A 93 -13.22 11.31 6.44
CA SER A 93 -14.28 11.49 5.44
C SER A 93 -13.79 11.16 4.03
N THR A 94 -12.65 11.74 3.62
CA THR A 94 -12.05 11.50 2.29
C THR A 94 -11.76 10.02 2.07
N TYR A 95 -11.27 9.31 3.10
CA TYR A 95 -11.07 7.86 3.03
C TYR A 95 -12.39 7.09 2.83
N SER A 96 -13.43 7.43 3.60
CA SER A 96 -14.76 6.81 3.46
C SER A 96 -15.32 6.97 2.05
N ASP A 97 -15.17 8.16 1.47
CA ASP A 97 -15.67 8.50 0.14
C ASP A 97 -14.92 7.74 -0.97
N ILE A 98 -13.60 7.56 -0.80
CA ILE A 98 -12.78 6.71 -1.70
C ILE A 98 -13.26 5.25 -1.68
N GLU A 99 -13.54 4.68 -0.50
CA GLU A 99 -13.99 3.29 -0.39
C GLU A 99 -15.40 3.08 -0.98
N LYS A 100 -16.30 4.06 -0.83
CA LYS A 100 -17.60 4.05 -1.51
C LYS A 100 -17.45 4.05 -3.02
N LEU A 101 -16.58 4.90 -3.57
CA LEU A 101 -16.29 4.94 -5.02
C LEU A 101 -15.75 3.62 -5.55
N LYS A 102 -14.80 2.98 -4.83
CA LYS A 102 -14.28 1.66 -5.21
C LYS A 102 -15.37 0.59 -5.27
N THR A 103 -16.27 0.61 -4.29
CA THR A 103 -17.40 -0.32 -4.23
C THR A 103 -18.30 -0.15 -5.44
N ILE A 104 -18.66 1.09 -5.78
CA ILE A 104 -19.47 1.40 -6.97
C ILE A 104 -18.78 0.93 -8.26
N ILE A 105 -17.48 1.20 -8.43
CA ILE A 105 -16.72 0.76 -9.60
C ILE A 105 -16.79 -0.76 -9.73
N LYS A 106 -16.63 -1.49 -8.61
CA LYS A 106 -16.71 -2.95 -8.58
C LYS A 106 -18.09 -3.45 -9.01
N ASP A 107 -19.15 -2.85 -8.50
CA ASP A 107 -20.53 -3.26 -8.80
C ASP A 107 -20.87 -3.00 -10.28
N VAL A 108 -20.57 -1.82 -10.80
CA VAL A 108 -20.77 -1.49 -12.23
C VAL A 108 -19.96 -2.42 -13.14
N THR A 109 -18.74 -2.77 -12.74
CA THR A 109 -17.88 -3.69 -13.49
C THR A 109 -18.50 -5.09 -13.53
N ASN A 110 -18.99 -5.59 -12.39
CA ASN A 110 -19.64 -6.90 -12.31
C ASN A 110 -20.92 -6.97 -13.18
N ASP A 111 -21.71 -5.90 -13.20
CA ASP A 111 -22.91 -5.80 -14.05
C ASP A 111 -22.58 -5.80 -15.55
N LEU A 112 -21.48 -5.16 -15.94
CA LEU A 112 -20.99 -5.22 -17.32
C LEU A 112 -20.55 -6.63 -17.71
N TYR A 113 -19.85 -7.34 -16.83
CA TYR A 113 -19.42 -8.72 -17.08
C TYR A 113 -20.62 -9.68 -17.16
N SER A 114 -21.60 -9.57 -16.27
CA SER A 114 -22.80 -10.41 -16.27
C SER A 114 -23.70 -10.15 -17.50
N SER A 115 -23.76 -8.91 -17.97
CA SER A 115 -24.48 -8.53 -19.18
C SER A 115 -23.82 -9.08 -20.46
N GLN A 116 -22.49 -9.22 -20.48
CA GLN A 116 -21.76 -9.79 -21.62
C GLN A 116 -21.92 -11.32 -21.71
N THR A 117 -21.99 -12.03 -20.59
CA THR A 117 -22.12 -13.50 -20.57
C THR A 117 -23.51 -13.98 -20.97
N ASN A 118 -24.56 -13.21 -20.66
CA ASN A 118 -25.95 -13.56 -20.99
C ASN A 118 -26.35 -13.27 -22.45
N SER A 119 -25.60 -12.45 -23.19
CA SER A 119 -25.94 -12.08 -24.59
C SER A 119 -25.37 -13.01 -25.67
N GLN A 120 -24.68 -14.10 -25.32
CA GLN A 120 -24.04 -15.02 -26.29
C GLN A 120 -24.71 -16.42 -26.43
N SER A 121 -25.99 -16.54 -26.10
CA SER A 121 -26.78 -17.76 -26.35
C SER A 121 -27.59 -17.71 -27.65
N THR A 122 -26.93 -17.61 -28.80
CA THR A 122 -27.48 -18.09 -30.09
C THR A 122 -26.38 -18.65 -30.99
N ASN A 123 -26.15 -19.95 -30.84
CA ASN A 123 -25.68 -20.97 -31.81
C ASN A 123 -24.43 -20.81 -32.70
N LYS A 124 -23.72 -19.68 -32.76
CA LYS A 124 -22.50 -19.58 -33.60
C LYS A 124 -21.17 -19.86 -32.86
N ASN A 125 -21.17 -19.90 -31.52
CA ASN A 125 -19.96 -19.95 -30.69
C ASN A 125 -19.51 -21.35 -30.20
N LYS A 126 -20.16 -22.45 -30.58
CA LYS A 126 -19.72 -23.79 -30.13
C LYS A 126 -18.34 -24.17 -30.69
N TRP A 127 -18.04 -23.78 -31.92
CA TRP A 127 -16.81 -24.20 -32.59
C TRP A 127 -15.55 -23.46 -32.08
N GLU A 128 -15.67 -22.17 -31.77
CA GLU A 128 -14.56 -21.38 -31.21
C GLU A 128 -14.27 -21.73 -29.74
N ARG A 129 -15.28 -22.11 -28.95
CA ARG A 129 -15.08 -22.56 -27.57
C ARG A 129 -14.33 -23.89 -27.51
N SER A 130 -14.62 -24.84 -28.41
CA SER A 130 -13.87 -26.10 -28.50
C SER A 130 -12.40 -25.89 -28.83
N HIS A 131 -12.07 -24.96 -29.73
CA HIS A 131 -10.68 -24.65 -30.05
C HIS A 131 -9.94 -23.98 -28.87
N LYS A 132 -10.60 -23.05 -28.16
CA LYS A 132 -10.01 -22.39 -26.98
C LYS A 132 -9.76 -23.37 -25.83
N ILE A 133 -10.66 -24.34 -25.61
CA ILE A 133 -10.50 -25.38 -24.59
C ILE A 133 -9.37 -26.34 -24.97
N ALA A 134 -9.28 -26.75 -26.24
CA ALA A 134 -8.19 -27.59 -26.73
C ALA A 134 -6.83 -26.88 -26.57
N LEU A 135 -6.75 -25.59 -26.93
CA LEU A 135 -5.54 -24.80 -26.77
C LEU A 135 -5.14 -24.65 -25.29
N ALA A 136 -6.10 -24.41 -24.39
CA ALA A 136 -5.84 -24.34 -22.96
C ALA A 136 -5.31 -25.69 -22.40
N SER A 137 -5.87 -26.82 -22.83
CA SER A 137 -5.38 -28.14 -22.44
C SER A 137 -3.95 -28.42 -22.93
N LEU A 138 -3.61 -27.95 -24.13
CA LEU A 138 -2.27 -28.08 -24.70
C LEU A 138 -1.24 -27.28 -23.89
N VAL A 139 -1.58 -26.05 -23.50
CA VAL A 139 -0.71 -25.20 -22.66
C VAL A 139 -0.48 -25.85 -21.31
N VAL A 140 -1.52 -26.39 -20.66
CA VAL A 140 -1.38 -27.12 -19.40
C VAL A 140 -0.48 -28.34 -19.55
N ALA A 141 -0.64 -29.12 -20.63
CA ALA A 141 0.23 -30.27 -20.90
C ALA A 141 1.70 -29.86 -21.07
N ILE A 142 1.97 -28.77 -21.79
CA ILE A 142 3.34 -28.23 -21.97
C ILE A 142 3.93 -27.76 -20.64
N VAL A 143 3.17 -27.06 -19.80
CA VAL A 143 3.62 -26.63 -18.47
C VAL A 143 3.95 -27.84 -17.59
N VAL A 144 3.11 -28.88 -17.60
CA VAL A 144 3.39 -30.14 -16.89
C VAL A 144 4.62 -30.85 -17.46
N LEU A 145 4.88 -30.77 -18.77
CA LEU A 145 6.06 -31.40 -19.39
C LEU A 145 7.36 -30.65 -19.05
N ILE A 146 7.33 -29.31 -19.02
CA ILE A 146 8.49 -28.47 -18.70
C ILE A 146 8.80 -28.46 -17.20
N PHE A 147 7.76 -28.40 -16.35
CA PHE A 147 7.92 -28.21 -14.91
C PHE A 147 7.57 -29.45 -14.07
N GLY A 148 6.91 -30.46 -14.64
CA GLY A 148 6.46 -31.64 -13.91
C GLY A 148 7.59 -32.48 -13.33
N ASN A 149 8.74 -32.57 -14.04
CA ASN A 149 9.93 -33.23 -13.50
C ASN A 149 10.51 -32.50 -12.27
N ASN A 150 10.30 -31.18 -12.17
CA ASN A 150 10.78 -30.37 -11.03
C ASN A 150 9.78 -30.33 -9.85
N LEU A 151 8.49 -30.58 -10.13
CA LEU A 151 7.43 -30.62 -9.11
C LEU A 151 7.32 -31.99 -8.42
N TYR A 152 7.59 -33.09 -9.13
CA TYR A 152 7.55 -34.43 -8.54
C TYR A 152 8.55 -34.61 -7.39
N ASP A 153 9.76 -34.07 -7.53
CA ASP A 153 10.80 -34.09 -6.49
C ASP A 153 10.48 -33.20 -5.27
N ARG A 154 9.60 -32.19 -5.43
CA ARG A 154 9.11 -31.36 -4.33
C ARG A 154 7.90 -31.96 -3.61
N LEU A 155 7.10 -32.78 -4.29
CA LEU A 155 5.88 -33.38 -3.73
C LEU A 155 6.09 -34.76 -3.10
N THR A 156 7.14 -35.48 -3.48
CA THR A 156 7.42 -36.83 -2.97
C THR A 156 8.45 -36.90 -1.85
N LYS A 157 9.14 -35.78 -1.54
CA LYS A 157 9.98 -35.71 -0.35
C LYS A 157 9.09 -35.54 0.89
N PRO A 158 9.17 -36.46 1.89
CA PRO A 158 8.41 -36.31 3.11
C PRO A 158 8.89 -35.06 3.85
N SER A 159 7.99 -34.09 3.96
CA SER A 159 8.22 -32.86 4.72
C SER A 159 8.42 -33.19 6.18
N GLU A 160 9.61 -32.90 6.71
CA GLU A 160 9.82 -32.82 8.15
C GLU A 160 8.83 -31.81 8.75
N LYS A 161 8.14 -32.25 9.80
CA LYS A 161 7.04 -31.54 10.46
C LYS A 161 7.52 -30.19 11.01
N GLN A 162 7.01 -29.10 10.47
CA GLN A 162 6.90 -27.82 11.18
C GLN A 162 5.44 -27.56 11.50
N ASN A 163 5.19 -27.28 12.79
CA ASN A 163 3.87 -27.11 13.38
C ASN A 163 3.08 -25.99 12.72
N GLN A 164 1.82 -26.29 12.39
CA GLN A 164 0.76 -25.33 12.09
C GLN A 164 0.53 -24.40 13.29
N VAL A 165 0.44 -23.10 13.00
CA VAL A 165 -0.42 -22.17 13.73
C VAL A 165 -1.05 -21.24 12.70
N ASP A 166 -2.36 -21.42 12.50
CA ASP A 166 -3.25 -20.38 11.98
C ASP A 166 -3.29 -19.24 13.01
N ASP A 167 -3.03 -17.99 12.61
CA ASP A 167 -3.89 -16.89 13.04
C ASP A 167 -3.62 -15.58 12.27
N THR A 168 -4.70 -14.97 11.80
CA THR A 168 -4.72 -13.63 11.22
C THR A 168 -4.95 -12.66 12.36
N THR A 169 -3.92 -12.40 13.17
CA THR A 169 -3.89 -11.26 14.10
C THR A 169 -2.44 -10.90 14.38
N SER A 170 -2.03 -9.71 13.95
CA SER A 170 -0.72 -9.12 14.25
C SER A 170 -0.60 -8.87 15.75
N THR A 171 -0.22 -9.89 16.50
CA THR A 171 0.05 -9.80 17.93
C THR A 171 1.50 -9.39 18.11
N ILE A 172 1.72 -8.13 18.46
CA ILE A 172 3.00 -7.65 19.00
C ILE A 172 3.18 -8.34 20.35
N LEU A 173 3.89 -9.45 20.37
CA LEU A 173 4.42 -10.06 21.59
C LEU A 173 5.63 -9.22 22.02
N SER A 174 5.41 -8.34 22.99
CA SER A 174 6.47 -7.66 23.72
C SER A 174 7.08 -8.58 24.78
N ILE A 175 8.36 -8.33 25.08
CA ILE A 175 9.21 -8.91 26.14
C ILE A 175 9.99 -10.17 25.71
N ASP A 176 10.56 -10.08 24.51
CA ASP A 176 11.99 -10.22 24.24
C ASP A 176 12.19 -9.31 23.02
N THR A 177 12.97 -8.23 23.08
CA THR A 177 12.79 -7.00 22.25
C THR A 177 13.14 -7.15 20.76
N THR A 178 12.97 -8.35 20.22
CA THR A 178 13.16 -8.71 18.81
C THR A 178 11.81 -8.60 18.09
N ALA A 179 11.55 -7.48 17.44
CA ALA A 179 10.42 -7.37 16.52
C ALA A 179 10.83 -7.93 15.15
N ILE A 180 10.19 -9.03 14.73
CA ILE A 180 10.40 -9.63 13.42
C ILE A 180 9.30 -9.12 12.48
N VAL A 181 9.69 -8.32 11.50
CA VAL A 181 8.80 -7.87 10.42
C VAL A 181 9.08 -8.74 9.21
N LYS A 182 8.15 -9.65 8.90
CA LYS A 182 8.30 -10.61 7.79
C LYS A 182 8.23 -9.94 6.41
N GLN A 183 7.53 -8.83 6.28
CA GLN A 183 7.40 -8.10 5.02
C GLN A 183 7.18 -6.62 5.35
N LEU A 184 8.10 -5.73 4.96
CA LEU A 184 7.83 -4.29 5.07
C LEU A 184 6.82 -3.90 3.99
N PRO A 185 5.82 -3.07 4.32
CA PRO A 185 4.89 -2.59 3.32
C PRO A 185 5.62 -1.68 2.32
N TYR A 186 5.30 -1.88 1.05
CA TYR A 186 5.77 -1.00 -0.01
C TYR A 186 5.06 0.35 0.09
N LEU A 187 5.82 1.45 0.05
CA LEU A 187 5.34 2.84 0.15
C LEU A 187 4.67 3.28 1.46
N GLU A 188 4.14 2.37 2.27
CA GLU A 188 3.49 2.72 3.53
C GLU A 188 4.50 2.83 4.68
N ASN A 189 4.27 3.80 5.58
CA ASN A 189 5.08 3.96 6.77
C ASN A 189 4.76 2.83 7.76
N TYR A 190 5.71 1.96 8.03
CA TYR A 190 5.60 0.95 9.06
C TYR A 190 6.17 1.49 10.37
N PRO A 191 5.33 1.80 11.38
CA PRO A 191 5.81 2.38 12.63
C PRO A 191 6.70 1.38 13.38
N ILE A 192 7.84 1.87 13.86
CA ILE A 192 8.76 1.15 14.75
C ILE A 192 8.97 2.00 16.01
N ILE A 193 9.23 1.35 17.15
CA ILE A 193 9.57 1.97 18.46
C ILE A 193 8.64 3.13 18.86
N ASP A 194 7.72 2.87 19.80
CA ASP A 194 6.76 3.87 20.33
C ASP A 194 5.90 4.58 19.26
N LYS A 195 5.89 4.09 18.01
CA LYS A 195 5.28 4.75 16.83
C LYS A 195 5.89 6.12 16.49
N GLY A 196 7.00 6.50 17.12
CA GLY A 196 7.69 7.76 16.86
C GLY A 196 8.60 7.71 15.64
N LEU A 197 9.07 6.51 15.29
CA LEU A 197 9.88 6.22 14.12
C LEU A 197 9.11 5.32 13.17
N TYR A 198 9.50 5.32 11.90
CA TYR A 198 8.96 4.40 10.91
C TYR A 198 10.06 3.96 9.94
N VAL A 199 9.82 2.81 9.33
CA VAL A 199 10.55 2.36 8.14
C VAL A 199 9.57 2.16 7.01
N LYS A 200 10.00 2.40 5.79
CA LYS A 200 9.25 2.02 4.59
C LYS A 200 10.19 1.53 3.51
N TYR A 201 9.64 0.76 2.60
CA TYR A 201 10.36 0.29 1.43
C TYR A 201 9.95 1.11 0.20
N TYR A 202 10.93 1.69 -0.50
CA TYR A 202 10.71 2.47 -1.72
C TYR A 202 11.79 2.16 -2.77
N TYR A 203 11.39 1.55 -3.88
CA TYR A 203 12.28 1.03 -4.92
C TYR A 203 13.36 0.07 -4.41
N ASN A 204 14.61 0.50 -4.31
CA ASN A 204 15.70 -0.31 -3.73
C ASN A 204 16.17 0.28 -2.39
N ASN A 205 15.43 1.22 -1.83
CA ASN A 205 15.84 1.91 -0.62
C ASN A 205 14.96 1.52 0.56
N LEU A 206 15.61 1.30 1.69
CA LEU A 206 14.98 1.39 2.99
C LEU A 206 14.98 2.86 3.38
N VAL A 207 13.80 3.38 3.64
CA VAL A 207 13.63 4.73 4.15
C VAL A 207 13.33 4.65 5.63
N PHE A 208 14.18 5.27 6.44
CA PHE A 208 14.03 5.38 7.89
C PHE A 208 13.66 6.82 8.23
N GLY A 209 12.48 7.04 8.81
CA GLY A 209 11.97 8.36 9.12
C GLY A 209 11.22 8.42 10.45
N GLY A 210 10.59 9.56 10.72
CA GLY A 210 9.81 9.76 11.93
C GLY A 210 9.94 11.16 12.51
N VAL A 211 9.61 11.28 13.80
CA VAL A 211 9.72 12.53 14.55
C VAL A 211 11.13 12.64 15.14
N ASN A 212 11.74 13.83 15.01
CA ASN A 212 13.09 14.14 15.52
C ASN A 212 14.20 13.26 14.93
N VAL A 213 14.10 12.91 13.64
CA VAL A 213 15.13 12.12 12.92
C VAL A 213 16.49 12.81 12.89
N ASP A 214 16.49 14.14 12.93
CA ASP A 214 17.68 14.98 13.05
C ASP A 214 18.44 14.82 14.36
N SER A 215 17.78 14.31 15.41
CA SER A 215 18.40 14.00 16.70
C SER A 215 18.99 12.59 16.80
N ILE A 216 18.75 11.74 15.80
CA ILE A 216 19.18 10.33 15.81
C ILE A 216 20.63 10.24 15.35
N GLN A 217 21.42 9.46 16.11
CA GLN A 217 22.74 9.02 15.67
C GLN A 217 22.58 7.67 14.97
N ILE A 218 23.05 7.53 13.74
CA ILE A 218 22.84 6.34 12.91
C ILE A 218 24.13 5.97 12.17
N ASN A 219 24.33 4.68 11.95
CA ASN A 219 25.31 4.17 11.01
C ASN A 219 24.84 2.83 10.41
N ALA A 220 25.37 2.48 9.26
CA ALA A 220 25.01 1.26 8.55
C ALA A 220 26.23 0.64 7.88
N ARG A 221 26.20 -0.68 7.73
CA ARG A 221 27.18 -1.47 6.98
C ARG A 221 26.49 -2.55 6.15
N THR A 222 27.15 -2.98 5.10
CA THR A 222 26.72 -4.12 4.28
C THR A 222 26.88 -5.45 5.04
N ALA A 223 26.35 -6.54 4.48
CA ALA A 223 26.63 -7.89 4.97
C ALA A 223 28.13 -8.25 4.97
N SER A 224 28.94 -7.65 4.06
CA SER A 224 30.40 -7.78 4.03
C SER A 224 31.13 -6.94 5.09
N SER A 225 30.39 -6.22 5.95
CA SER A 225 30.90 -5.28 6.96
C SER A 225 31.55 -4.01 6.41
N GLU A 226 31.32 -3.69 5.14
CA GLU A 226 31.77 -2.43 4.54
C GLU A 226 30.82 -1.29 4.94
N PRO A 227 31.31 -0.06 5.16
CA PRO A 227 30.45 1.08 5.44
C PRO A 227 29.44 1.29 4.33
N LEU A 228 28.16 1.40 4.69
CA LEU A 228 27.09 1.69 3.74
C LEU A 228 26.86 3.20 3.67
N GLU A 229 26.66 3.72 2.46
CA GLU A 229 26.28 5.12 2.28
C GLU A 229 24.85 5.35 2.79
N ILE A 230 24.68 6.39 3.61
CA ILE A 230 23.37 6.81 4.11
C ILE A 230 23.05 8.13 3.43
N THR A 231 22.06 8.12 2.55
CA THR A 231 21.56 9.35 1.94
C THR A 231 20.62 10.05 2.91
N LYS A 232 20.84 11.35 3.10
CA LYS A 232 20.04 12.20 3.97
C LYS A 232 19.09 13.07 3.16
N GLU A 233 17.82 13.07 3.55
CA GLU A 233 16.79 13.97 3.03
C GLU A 233 16.01 14.64 4.14
N LYS A 234 15.15 15.60 3.78
CA LYS A 234 14.33 16.33 4.76
C LYS A 234 13.41 15.36 5.51
N ASN A 235 13.78 15.05 6.75
CA ASN A 235 13.07 14.20 7.72
C ASN A 235 13.24 12.68 7.54
N PHE A 236 14.21 12.20 6.74
CA PHE A 236 14.49 10.76 6.66
C PHE A 236 15.91 10.44 6.20
N PHE A 237 16.33 9.21 6.50
CA PHE A 237 17.50 8.56 5.94
C PHE A 237 17.06 7.55 4.88
N SER A 238 17.87 7.35 3.85
CA SER A 238 17.67 6.38 2.79
C SER A 238 18.94 5.60 2.56
N MET A 239 18.82 4.29 2.34
CA MET A 239 19.96 3.40 2.13
C MET A 239 19.54 2.19 1.30
N ASP A 240 20.45 1.69 0.47
CA ASP A 240 20.18 0.60 -0.47
C ASP A 240 19.99 -0.74 0.26
N ILE A 241 18.88 -1.43 -0.02
CA ILE A 241 18.57 -2.74 0.59
C ILE A 241 19.24 -3.91 -0.11
N THR A 242 19.76 -3.72 -1.32
CA THR A 242 20.39 -4.80 -2.10
C THR A 242 21.69 -5.29 -1.49
N GLU A 243 22.29 -4.46 -0.63
CA GLU A 243 23.51 -4.73 0.13
C GLU A 243 23.26 -5.42 1.49
N GLU A 244 22.00 -5.86 1.74
CA GLU A 244 21.56 -6.51 3.00
C GLU A 244 22.03 -5.73 4.24
N PRO A 245 21.54 -4.50 4.43
CA PRO A 245 22.18 -3.58 5.35
C PRO A 245 21.91 -3.93 6.82
N PHE A 246 22.96 -3.82 7.63
CA PHE A 246 22.93 -3.85 9.08
C PHE A 246 23.03 -2.43 9.63
N ILE A 247 21.99 -1.98 10.31
CA ILE A 247 21.83 -0.59 10.79
C ILE A 247 21.91 -0.59 12.30
N GLU A 248 22.63 0.37 12.87
CA GLU A 248 22.55 0.68 14.30
C GLU A 248 22.22 2.15 14.50
N PHE A 249 21.39 2.44 15.49
CA PHE A 249 21.02 3.81 15.82
C PHE A 249 20.74 4.00 17.32
N GLU A 250 20.88 5.25 17.76
CA GLU A 250 20.51 5.69 19.10
C GLU A 250 19.17 6.42 19.06
N TYR A 251 18.23 6.00 19.92
CA TYR A 251 16.94 6.65 20.08
C TYR A 251 16.57 6.73 21.57
N LYS A 252 16.29 7.94 22.06
CA LYS A 252 15.95 8.23 23.47
C LYS A 252 16.93 7.61 24.48
N GLY A 253 18.23 7.64 24.17
CA GLY A 253 19.28 7.10 25.05
C GLY A 253 19.40 5.57 25.08
N LYS A 254 18.72 4.87 24.16
CA LYS A 254 18.83 3.43 23.95
C LYS A 254 19.39 3.13 22.57
N TYR A 255 20.07 2.00 22.43
CA TYR A 255 20.62 1.56 21.15
C TYR A 255 19.77 0.47 20.54
N TYR A 256 19.61 0.54 19.23
CA TYR A 256 18.85 -0.42 18.45
C TYR A 256 19.65 -0.88 17.25
N SER A 257 19.39 -2.10 16.80
CA SER A 257 19.89 -2.64 15.54
C SER A 257 18.73 -3.08 14.66
N ILE A 258 18.86 -2.83 13.35
CA ILE A 258 18.00 -3.40 12.33
C ILE A 258 18.86 -4.27 11.42
N ASP A 259 18.43 -5.51 11.27
CA ASP A 259 19.07 -6.52 10.43
C ASP A 259 18.12 -6.85 9.27
N LEU A 260 18.51 -6.50 8.05
CA LEU A 260 17.79 -6.83 6.83
C LEU A 260 18.46 -8.01 6.13
N THR A 261 17.68 -9.07 5.92
CA THR A 261 18.12 -10.27 5.19
C THR A 261 17.16 -10.59 4.06
N GLY A 262 17.67 -11.08 2.94
CA GLY A 262 16.85 -11.49 1.80
C GLY A 262 17.12 -10.67 0.54
N ARG A 263 16.36 -10.98 -0.52
CA ARG A 263 16.56 -10.39 -1.84
C ARG A 263 15.26 -9.78 -2.34
N HIS A 264 15.37 -8.73 -3.15
CA HIS A 264 14.29 -8.02 -3.87
C HIS A 264 12.88 -8.62 -3.72
N TYR A 265 11.97 -7.83 -3.13
CA TYR A 265 10.55 -8.17 -2.87
C TYR A 265 10.28 -9.23 -1.79
N ASP A 266 11.30 -9.92 -1.29
CA ASP A 266 11.21 -10.87 -0.17
C ASP A 266 12.38 -10.68 0.80
N PHE A 267 12.26 -9.66 1.65
CA PHE A 267 13.24 -9.35 2.69
C PHE A 267 12.58 -9.36 4.07
N LYS A 268 13.34 -9.84 5.05
CA LYS A 268 12.96 -9.91 6.45
C LYS A 268 13.73 -8.84 7.21
N MET A 269 13.00 -8.04 7.98
CA MET A 269 13.60 -7.05 8.87
C MET A 269 13.47 -7.52 10.32
N THR A 270 14.59 -7.51 11.04
CA THR A 270 14.63 -7.83 12.47
C THR A 270 15.14 -6.62 13.26
N LEU A 271 14.28 -6.03 14.07
CA LEU A 271 14.63 -4.92 14.97
C LEU A 271 14.91 -5.46 16.37
N ARG A 272 16.04 -5.06 16.97
CA ARG A 272 16.46 -5.47 18.31
C ARG A 272 16.99 -4.29 19.11
N GLU A 273 16.64 -4.20 20.40
CA GLU A 273 17.38 -3.36 21.35
C GLU A 273 18.74 -4.01 21.66
N ILE A 274 19.81 -3.22 21.70
CA ILE A 274 21.18 -3.69 21.95
C ILE A 274 21.80 -2.90 23.10
N ALA A 275 22.73 -3.52 23.84
CA ALA A 275 23.36 -2.88 24.99
C ALA A 275 24.33 -1.75 24.60
N LYS A 276 25.01 -1.88 23.46
CA LYS A 276 25.96 -0.91 22.92
C LYS A 276 26.07 -1.06 21.40
N PRO A 277 26.34 0.02 20.65
CA PRO A 277 26.57 -0.08 19.22
C PRO A 277 27.91 -0.79 18.94
N THR A 278 27.95 -1.55 17.86
CA THR A 278 29.17 -2.15 17.30
C THR A 278 29.86 -1.22 16.30
N MET A 279 29.16 -0.19 15.83
CA MET A 279 29.67 0.84 14.92
C MET A 279 29.76 2.21 15.61
N THR A 280 30.67 3.07 15.15
CA THR A 280 30.66 4.48 15.55
C THR A 280 29.46 5.15 14.90
N LEU A 281 28.48 5.54 15.71
CA LEU A 281 27.29 6.24 15.21
C LEU A 281 27.64 7.66 14.77
N LYS A 282 27.01 8.13 13.70
CA LYS A 282 27.21 9.48 13.16
C LYS A 282 25.96 10.32 13.41
N LYS A 283 26.15 11.61 13.72
CA LYS A 283 25.03 12.54 13.86
C LYS A 283 24.46 12.91 12.50
N TYR A 284 23.20 13.37 12.46
CA TYR A 284 22.54 13.84 11.24
C TYR A 284 23.34 14.88 10.43
N ASN A 285 24.18 15.69 11.06
CA ASN A 285 25.00 16.71 10.40
C ASN A 285 26.37 16.18 9.91
N GLU A 286 26.71 14.94 10.23
CA GLU A 286 27.96 14.25 9.88
C GLU A 286 27.76 13.20 8.78
N LEU A 287 26.52 13.06 8.31
CA LEU A 287 26.09 12.29 7.14
C LEU A 287 26.02 13.21 5.92
#